data_AF-A0A9P6CG35-F1
#
_entry.id   AF-A0A9P6CG35-F1
#
_cell.length_a   1.000
_cell.length_b   1.000
_cell.length_c   1.000
_cell.angle_alpha   90.00
_cell.angle_beta   90.00
_cell.angle_gamma   90.00
#
_symmetry.space_group_name_H-M   'P 1'
#
loop_
_entity.id
_entity.type
_entity.pdbx_description
1 polymer ?
#
loop_
_entity_poly.entity_id
_entity_poly.type
_entity_poly.pdbx_seq_one_letter_code
_entity_poly.pdbx_strand_id
1 'polypeptide(L)'
;MDKTDLETYQVQLSQVELALSSDPTNAELASLRSELKELIELTQVALSQAEAASSSKADANRKSATATPIQTWSAGDECLAKYSGDGGWYPARITSLGGSTDNRVYSIMFKGYNTTELVKAFEIKPLPANHSGAAPSSTNKRKLSKAEEEEREKKKKKNEKKVEAKAAKAKEQMHKQATWQKFAKKSEKKGVHIAGTSGTSIFKTPDNPLGKVGVTGSGKGMTEVASRGKHKFVPKDDDGA
;
A
#
# COMPACT_ATOMS: atom_id res chain seq x y z
N MET A 1 15.59 -18.75 10.62
CA MET A 1 16.59 -19.83 10.61
C MET A 1 15.76 -21.07 10.72
N ASP A 2 15.52 -21.66 9.57
CA ASP A 2 14.47 -22.63 9.38
C ASP A 2 15.07 -24.03 9.46
N LYS A 3 14.23 -25.04 9.70
CA LYS A 3 14.69 -26.43 9.86
C LYS A 3 15.49 -26.93 8.65
N THR A 4 15.21 -26.38 7.47
CA THR A 4 15.93 -26.62 6.21
C THR A 4 17.36 -26.10 6.23
N ASP A 5 17.62 -24.98 6.92
CA ASP A 5 18.96 -24.41 7.04
C ASP A 5 19.83 -25.35 7.89
N LEU A 6 19.27 -25.86 8.99
CA LEU A 6 19.92 -26.82 9.87
C LEU A 6 20.32 -28.10 9.12
N GLU A 7 19.41 -28.65 8.30
CA GLU A 7 19.71 -29.82 7.46
C GLU A 7 20.84 -29.54 6.46
N THR A 8 20.87 -28.35 5.88
CA THR A 8 21.92 -27.92 4.94
C THR A 8 23.29 -27.86 5.64
N TYR A 9 23.36 -27.28 6.83
CA TYR A 9 24.61 -27.21 7.61
C TYR A 9 25.10 -28.60 8.05
N GLN A 10 24.20 -29.51 8.40
CA GLN A 10 24.56 -30.90 8.71
C GLN A 10 25.18 -31.62 7.51
N VAL A 11 24.62 -31.41 6.31
CA VAL A 11 25.18 -31.97 5.07
C VAL A 11 26.56 -31.38 4.79
N GLN A 12 26.74 -30.07 4.95
CA GLN A 12 28.06 -29.42 4.80
C GLN A 12 29.08 -29.96 5.80
N LEU A 13 28.69 -30.13 7.07
CA LEU A 13 29.55 -30.73 8.09
C LEU A 13 30.01 -32.14 7.68
N SER A 14 29.09 -32.97 7.18
CA SER A 14 29.43 -34.33 6.72
C SER A 14 30.43 -34.32 5.55
N GLN A 15 30.27 -33.39 4.61
CA GLN A 15 31.22 -33.24 3.49
C GLN A 15 32.61 -32.82 3.98
N VAL A 16 32.68 -31.89 4.94
CA VAL A 16 33.94 -31.44 5.54
C VAL A 16 34.59 -32.56 6.36
N GLU A 17 33.82 -33.34 7.12
CA GLU A 17 34.35 -34.49 7.86
C GLU A 17 34.84 -35.61 6.93
N LEU A 18 34.19 -35.82 5.78
CA LEU A 18 34.67 -36.73 4.75
C LEU A 18 35.99 -36.23 4.14
N ALA A 19 36.10 -34.95 3.81
CA ALA A 19 37.34 -34.35 3.31
C ALA A 19 38.48 -34.37 4.35
N LEU A 20 38.16 -34.23 5.63
CA LEU A 20 39.12 -34.41 6.73
C LEU A 20 39.54 -35.88 6.91
N SER A 21 38.68 -36.83 6.57
CA SER A 21 39.02 -38.26 6.62
C SER A 21 40.03 -38.65 5.53
N SER A 22 39.97 -37.99 4.36
CA SER A 22 40.96 -38.16 3.29
C SER A 22 42.24 -37.37 3.55
N ASP A 23 42.14 -36.16 4.11
CA ASP A 23 43.28 -35.28 4.40
C ASP A 23 43.28 -34.76 5.86
N PRO A 24 43.69 -35.58 6.84
CA PRO A 24 43.61 -35.25 8.27
C PRO A 24 44.51 -34.08 8.71
N THR A 25 45.48 -33.68 7.88
CA THR A 25 46.45 -32.63 8.20
C THR A 25 45.98 -31.23 7.81
N ASN A 26 44.81 -31.09 7.18
CA ASN A 26 44.32 -29.79 6.72
C ASN A 26 43.69 -28.98 7.88
N ALA A 27 44.45 -28.02 8.40
CA ALA A 27 44.03 -27.15 9.50
C ALA A 27 42.80 -26.29 9.19
N GLU A 28 42.63 -25.85 7.94
CA GLU A 28 41.49 -25.00 7.52
C GLU A 28 40.17 -25.78 7.60
N LEU A 29 40.18 -27.04 7.13
CA LEU A 29 39.00 -27.90 7.22
C LEU A 29 38.67 -28.25 8.67
N ALA A 30 39.68 -28.37 9.55
CA ALA A 30 39.47 -28.58 10.98
C ALA A 30 38.82 -27.36 11.65
N SER A 31 39.22 -26.14 11.28
CA SER A 31 38.57 -24.89 11.73
C SER A 31 37.12 -24.83 11.25
N LEU A 32 36.90 -25.05 9.94
CA LEU A 32 35.57 -25.02 9.34
C LEU A 32 34.61 -26.04 9.96
N ARG A 33 35.11 -27.25 10.27
CA ARG A 33 34.35 -28.26 11.00
C ARG A 33 33.92 -27.74 12.38
N SER A 34 34.81 -27.06 13.11
CA SER A 34 34.50 -26.50 14.42
C SER A 34 33.43 -25.41 14.34
N GLU A 35 33.60 -24.48 13.39
CA GLU A 35 32.66 -23.38 13.14
C GLU A 35 31.27 -23.89 12.73
N LEU A 36 31.20 -24.89 11.84
CA LEU A 36 29.92 -25.50 11.42
C LEU A 36 29.22 -26.20 12.59
N LYS A 37 29.95 -26.84 13.50
CA LYS A 37 29.36 -27.45 14.70
C LYS A 37 28.75 -26.40 15.63
N GLU A 38 29.48 -25.31 15.88
CA GLU A 38 28.98 -24.19 16.69
C GLU A 38 27.73 -23.55 16.06
N LEU A 39 27.74 -23.36 14.74
CA LEU A 39 26.60 -22.80 14.01
C LEU A 39 25.36 -23.71 14.11
N ILE A 40 25.55 -25.03 13.95
CA ILE A 40 24.46 -26.01 14.11
C ILE A 40 23.91 -25.98 15.54
N GLU A 41 24.77 -25.93 16.55
CA GLU A 41 24.36 -25.86 17.96
C GLU A 41 23.55 -24.59 18.25
N LEU A 42 24.06 -23.43 17.84
CA LEU A 42 23.36 -22.14 18.00
C LEU A 42 21.99 -22.18 17.31
N THR A 43 21.93 -22.76 16.11
CA THR A 43 20.69 -22.89 15.34
C THR A 43 19.70 -23.84 16.02
N GLN A 44 20.17 -24.96 16.55
CA GLN A 44 19.34 -25.92 17.30
C GLN A 44 18.79 -25.29 18.59
N VAL A 45 19.59 -24.51 19.30
CA VAL A 45 19.15 -23.76 20.49
C VAL A 45 18.11 -22.72 20.09
N ALA A 46 18.32 -21.97 19.02
CA ALA A 46 17.35 -20.97 18.53
C ALA A 46 16.01 -21.62 18.12
N LEU A 47 16.05 -22.76 17.45
CA LEU A 47 14.85 -23.53 17.09
C LEU A 47 14.13 -24.07 18.34
N SER A 48 14.87 -24.60 19.30
CA SER A 48 14.30 -25.12 20.56
C SER A 48 13.67 -24.01 21.40
N GLN A 49 14.29 -22.82 21.43
CA GLN A 49 13.72 -21.64 22.10
C GLN A 49 12.48 -21.12 21.36
N ALA A 50 12.46 -21.15 20.02
CA ALA A 50 11.27 -20.80 19.24
C ALA A 50 10.11 -21.78 19.50
N GLU A 51 10.40 -23.08 19.62
CA GLU A 51 9.40 -24.11 19.92
C GLU A 51 8.87 -23.98 21.37
N ALA A 52 9.77 -23.76 22.34
CA ALA A 52 9.41 -23.52 23.74
C ALA A 52 8.62 -22.21 23.94
N ALA A 53 8.94 -21.15 23.18
CA ALA A 53 8.17 -19.91 23.17
C ALA A 53 6.78 -20.08 22.52
N SER A 54 6.63 -21.04 21.61
CA SER A 54 5.34 -21.41 21.01
C SER A 54 4.46 -22.20 21.99
N SER A 55 5.05 -23.07 22.83
CA SER A 55 4.31 -23.87 23.82
C SER A 55 4.00 -23.13 25.12
N SER A 56 4.86 -22.19 25.56
CA SER A 56 4.65 -21.40 26.80
C SER A 56 3.70 -20.19 26.62
N LYS A 57 3.34 -19.83 25.38
CA LYS A 57 2.24 -18.87 25.12
C LYS A 57 0.85 -19.47 25.32
N ALA A 58 0.75 -20.79 25.51
CA ALA A 58 -0.52 -21.49 25.78
C ALA A 58 -0.95 -21.43 27.26
N ASP A 59 -0.05 -21.18 28.21
CA ASP A 59 -0.38 -21.29 29.64
C ASP A 59 -0.54 -19.95 30.39
N ALA A 60 0.03 -18.85 29.87
CA ALA A 60 -0.07 -17.52 30.53
C ALA A 60 -1.29 -16.67 30.12
N ASN A 61 -2.19 -17.17 29.25
CA ASN A 61 -3.40 -16.45 28.84
C ASN A 61 -4.72 -17.17 29.18
N ARG A 62 -4.73 -18.04 30.22
CA ARG A 62 -5.96 -18.60 30.79
C ARG A 62 -6.77 -17.58 31.60
N LYS A 63 -7.03 -16.41 31.03
CA LYS A 63 -8.17 -15.54 31.34
C LYS A 63 -8.52 -14.76 30.07
N SER A 64 -9.54 -15.28 29.38
CA SER A 64 -10.34 -14.58 28.36
C SER A 64 -9.70 -14.38 26.97
N ALA A 65 -9.54 -15.47 26.21
CA ALA A 65 -9.64 -15.40 24.75
C ALA A 65 -10.06 -16.77 24.19
N THR A 66 -11.30 -16.87 23.75
CA THR A 66 -11.82 -17.97 22.95
C THR A 66 -10.91 -18.17 21.74
N ALA A 67 -10.37 -19.37 21.57
CA ALA A 67 -9.52 -19.77 20.46
C ALA A 67 -10.21 -19.41 19.13
N THR A 68 -9.63 -18.47 18.39
CA THR A 68 -10.04 -18.16 17.02
C THR A 68 -9.40 -19.18 16.08
N PRO A 69 -10.14 -19.81 15.16
CA PRO A 69 -9.54 -20.60 14.09
C PRO A 69 -8.59 -19.70 13.28
N ILE A 70 -7.57 -20.32 12.67
CA ILE A 70 -6.68 -19.65 11.69
C ILE A 70 -7.56 -19.22 10.51
N GLN A 71 -8.14 -18.03 10.62
CA GLN A 71 -9.11 -17.52 9.67
C GLN A 71 -8.35 -16.99 8.46
N THR A 72 -8.53 -17.64 7.31
CA THR A 72 -8.05 -17.12 6.04
C THR A 72 -8.96 -15.98 5.61
N TRP A 73 -8.42 -14.78 5.54
CA TRP A 73 -9.13 -13.55 5.21
C TRP A 73 -9.18 -13.30 3.70
N SER A 74 -10.34 -12.83 3.22
CA SER A 74 -10.56 -12.46 1.82
C SER A 74 -10.86 -10.96 1.67
N ALA A 75 -10.64 -10.43 0.47
CA ALA A 75 -11.07 -9.07 0.15
C ALA A 75 -12.60 -8.98 0.24
N GLY A 76 -13.08 -8.00 0.99
CA GLY A 76 -14.49 -7.77 1.27
C GLY A 76 -14.93 -8.18 2.67
N ASP A 77 -14.14 -8.97 3.39
CA ASP A 77 -14.49 -9.47 4.73
C ASP A 77 -14.51 -8.36 5.78
N GLU A 78 -15.39 -8.49 6.77
CA GLU A 78 -15.46 -7.59 7.91
C GLU A 78 -14.61 -8.13 9.08
N CYS A 79 -13.78 -7.26 9.65
CA CYS A 79 -12.87 -7.62 10.72
C CYS A 79 -12.73 -6.48 11.74
N LEU A 80 -12.15 -6.78 12.90
CA LEU A 80 -11.61 -5.77 13.80
C LEU A 80 -10.14 -5.57 13.46
N ALA A 81 -9.71 -4.34 13.26
CA ALA A 81 -8.31 -4.04 13.00
C ALA A 81 -7.75 -3.02 13.98
N LYS A 82 -6.45 -3.13 14.25
CA LYS A 82 -5.74 -2.19 15.10
C LYS A 82 -5.44 -0.90 14.32
N TYR A 83 -5.87 0.26 14.84
CA TYR A 83 -5.56 1.57 14.26
C TYR A 83 -4.16 2.02 14.70
N SER A 84 -3.31 2.49 13.77
CA SER A 84 -1.94 2.90 14.12
C SER A 84 -1.86 4.16 15.00
N GLY A 85 -2.89 5.01 14.99
CA GLY A 85 -2.87 6.28 15.72
C GLY A 85 -2.95 6.12 17.25
N ASP A 86 -3.77 5.18 17.73
CA ASP A 86 -4.02 4.98 19.16
C ASP A 86 -3.83 3.51 19.60
N GLY A 87 -3.65 2.59 18.66
CA GLY A 87 -3.55 1.16 18.92
C GLY A 87 -4.88 0.50 19.29
N GLY A 88 -6.01 1.20 19.14
CA GLY A 88 -7.34 0.69 19.41
C GLY A 88 -7.84 -0.27 18.34
N TRP A 89 -8.77 -1.16 18.70
CA TRP A 89 -9.38 -2.11 17.76
C TRP A 89 -10.71 -1.56 17.24
N TYR A 90 -10.78 -1.33 15.93
CA TYR A 90 -11.95 -0.72 15.30
C TYR A 90 -12.52 -1.61 14.19
N PRO A 91 -13.84 -1.55 13.95
CA PRO A 91 -14.46 -2.26 12.84
C PRO A 91 -13.90 -1.77 11.50
N ALA A 92 -13.43 -2.70 10.68
CA ALA A 92 -12.86 -2.42 9.37
C ALA A 92 -13.34 -3.46 8.34
N ARG A 93 -13.14 -3.13 7.07
CA ARG A 93 -13.38 -4.03 5.94
C ARG A 93 -12.09 -4.22 5.15
N ILE A 94 -11.76 -5.46 4.84
CA ILE A 94 -10.61 -5.80 4.00
C ILE A 94 -10.92 -5.37 2.57
N THR A 95 -10.04 -4.55 1.99
CA THR A 95 -10.18 -4.02 0.62
C THR A 95 -9.34 -4.84 -0.35
N SER A 96 -8.09 -5.14 0.02
CA SER A 96 -7.19 -5.94 -0.81
C SER A 96 -6.23 -6.75 0.05
N LEU A 97 -5.82 -7.89 -0.48
CA LEU A 97 -4.76 -8.72 0.07
C LEU A 97 -3.47 -8.42 -0.68
N GLY A 98 -2.34 -8.34 0.02
CA GLY A 98 -1.02 -8.13 -0.54
C GLY A 98 0.05 -8.92 0.20
N GLY A 99 1.29 -8.81 -0.27
CA GLY A 99 2.44 -9.51 0.28
C GLY A 99 2.53 -10.99 -0.10
N SER A 100 3.60 -11.64 0.38
CA SER A 100 3.85 -13.07 0.19
C SER A 100 2.93 -13.91 1.09
N THR A 101 2.87 -15.22 0.84
CA THR A 101 2.12 -16.17 1.69
C THR A 101 2.61 -16.16 3.15
N ASP A 102 3.91 -16.00 3.36
CA ASP A 102 4.55 -15.91 4.66
C ASP A 102 4.34 -14.53 5.35
N ASN A 103 4.43 -13.45 4.58
CA ASN A 103 4.27 -12.07 5.05
C ASN A 103 3.03 -11.41 4.45
N ARG A 104 1.85 -11.88 4.85
CA ARG A 104 0.58 -11.36 4.35
C ARG A 104 0.28 -9.97 4.92
N VAL A 105 0.03 -9.02 4.03
CA VAL A 105 -0.34 -7.64 4.36
C VAL A 105 -1.76 -7.39 3.84
N TYR A 106 -2.59 -6.80 4.67
CA TYR A 106 -3.99 -6.52 4.36
C TYR A 106 -4.19 -5.02 4.24
N SER A 107 -4.77 -4.59 3.13
CA SER A 107 -5.27 -3.22 3.00
C SER A 107 -6.71 -3.19 3.51
N ILE A 108 -6.96 -2.44 4.57
CA ILE A 108 -8.26 -2.33 5.23
C ILE A 108 -8.80 -0.90 5.16
N MET A 109 -10.11 -0.74 5.29
CA MET A 109 -10.78 0.54 5.45
C MET A 109 -11.68 0.50 6.67
N PHE A 110 -11.46 1.41 7.63
CA PHE A 110 -12.26 1.49 8.85
C PHE A 110 -13.68 1.95 8.57
N LYS A 111 -14.67 1.39 9.29
CA LYS A 111 -16.07 1.83 9.18
C LYS A 111 -16.17 3.29 9.62
N GLY A 112 -16.69 4.15 8.75
CA GLY A 112 -16.84 5.59 9.02
C GLY A 112 -15.68 6.46 8.51
N TYR A 113 -14.59 5.86 8.06
CA TYR A 113 -13.44 6.54 7.48
C TYR A 113 -13.25 6.10 6.02
N ASN A 114 -12.72 6.99 5.16
CA ASN A 114 -12.38 6.64 3.77
C ASN A 114 -10.86 6.41 3.59
N THR A 115 -10.14 6.28 4.70
CA THR A 115 -8.69 6.06 4.71
C THR A 115 -8.42 4.56 4.66
N THR A 116 -7.52 4.16 3.75
CA THR A 116 -7.01 2.80 3.68
C THR A 116 -5.73 2.67 4.49
N GLU A 117 -5.64 1.67 5.34
CA GLU A 117 -4.46 1.36 6.15
C GLU A 117 -3.92 -0.03 5.81
N LEU A 118 -2.60 -0.20 5.94
CA LEU A 118 -1.93 -1.48 5.74
C LEU A 118 -1.65 -2.10 7.10
N VAL A 119 -2.28 -3.24 7.36
CA VAL A 119 -2.14 -3.97 8.63
C VAL A 119 -1.68 -5.39 8.37
N LYS A 120 -0.96 -5.97 9.33
CA LYS A 120 -0.47 -7.35 9.27
C LYS A 120 -1.50 -8.32 9.84
N ALA A 121 -1.30 -9.63 9.63
CA ALA A 121 -2.21 -10.66 10.12
C ALA A 121 -2.47 -10.59 11.65
N PHE A 122 -1.47 -10.21 12.45
CA PHE A 122 -1.61 -10.10 13.91
C PHE A 122 -2.42 -8.87 14.36
N GLU A 123 -2.64 -7.90 13.47
CA GLU A 123 -3.37 -6.66 13.72
C GLU A 123 -4.83 -6.76 13.27
N ILE A 124 -5.28 -7.96 12.88
CA ILE A 124 -6.64 -8.26 12.46
C ILE A 124 -7.21 -9.33 13.37
N LYS A 125 -8.45 -9.13 13.80
CA LYS A 125 -9.25 -10.06 14.58
C LYS A 125 -10.59 -10.30 13.91
N PRO A 126 -11.20 -11.47 14.10
CA PRO A 126 -12.55 -11.67 13.64
C PRO A 126 -13.51 -10.74 14.34
N LEU A 127 -14.43 -10.19 13.55
CA LEU A 127 -15.52 -9.39 14.05
C LEU A 127 -16.45 -10.32 14.84
N PRO A 128 -16.66 -10.14 16.16
CA PRO A 128 -17.59 -10.98 16.89
C PRO A 128 -19.00 -10.78 16.34
N ALA A 129 -19.84 -11.81 16.40
CA ALA A 129 -21.24 -11.74 15.93
C ALA A 129 -22.05 -10.62 16.60
N ASN A 130 -21.60 -10.13 17.76
CA ASN A 130 -22.21 -8.99 18.45
C ASN A 130 -21.77 -7.61 17.91
N HIS A 131 -20.77 -7.55 17.02
CA HIS A 131 -20.29 -6.32 16.37
C HIS A 131 -20.92 -6.09 15.00
N SER A 132 -21.66 -7.05 14.45
CA SER A 132 -22.62 -6.79 13.38
C SER A 132 -23.85 -6.10 13.95
N GLY A 133 -23.70 -4.86 14.44
CA GLY A 133 -24.85 -4.17 15.05
C GLY A 133 -24.58 -2.93 15.90
N ALA A 134 -23.69 -2.02 15.49
CA ALA A 134 -23.84 -0.58 15.78
C ALA A 134 -23.93 0.26 14.49
N ALA A 135 -24.38 -0.38 13.42
CA ALA A 135 -25.16 0.27 12.36
C ALA A 135 -26.48 -0.52 12.30
N PRO A 136 -27.66 0.13 12.27
CA PRO A 136 -28.93 -0.55 12.31
C PRO A 136 -29.14 -1.31 11.00
N SER A 137 -28.77 -2.59 10.96
CA SER A 137 -29.22 -3.52 9.92
C SER A 137 -30.29 -4.41 10.53
N SER A 138 -31.51 -3.92 10.39
CA SER A 138 -32.77 -4.60 10.61
C SER A 138 -32.86 -5.93 9.85
N THR A 139 -32.80 -7.04 10.57
CA THR A 139 -33.44 -8.28 10.11
C THR A 139 -33.94 -9.09 11.30
N ASN A 140 -34.93 -8.54 11.99
CA ASN A 140 -35.92 -9.37 12.68
C ASN A 140 -37.31 -8.87 12.29
N LYS A 141 -38.14 -9.82 11.86
CA LYS A 141 -39.47 -9.63 11.28
C LYS A 141 -40.35 -8.74 12.16
N ARG A 142 -40.57 -7.49 11.76
CA ARG A 142 -41.78 -6.71 12.05
C ARG A 142 -41.87 -5.54 11.05
N LYS A 143 -43.07 -5.38 10.48
CA LYS A 143 -43.50 -4.46 9.40
C LYS A 143 -42.69 -3.15 9.32
N LEU A 144 -42.00 -2.95 8.19
CA LEU A 144 -41.28 -1.71 7.84
C LEU A 144 -42.28 -0.63 7.39
N SER A 145 -42.20 0.57 7.98
CA SER A 145 -43.09 1.69 7.67
C SER A 145 -42.62 2.46 6.44
N LYS A 146 -43.59 2.94 5.66
CA LYS A 146 -43.48 3.62 4.35
C LYS A 146 -42.61 4.89 4.31
N ALA A 147 -42.13 5.38 5.45
CA ALA A 147 -41.33 6.59 5.58
C ALA A 147 -39.82 6.38 5.40
N GLU A 148 -39.30 5.17 5.68
CA GLU A 148 -37.86 4.88 5.65
C GLU A 148 -37.35 4.53 4.23
N GLU A 149 -38.26 4.07 3.37
CA GLU A 149 -37.99 3.72 1.97
C GLU A 149 -37.77 4.98 1.10
N GLU A 150 -38.51 6.06 1.38
CA GLU A 150 -38.45 7.32 0.63
C GLU A 150 -37.15 8.10 0.88
N GLU A 151 -36.54 7.96 2.06
CA GLU A 151 -35.27 8.63 2.39
C GLU A 151 -34.07 7.92 1.74
N ARG A 152 -34.12 6.59 1.63
CA ARG A 152 -33.11 5.78 0.94
C ARG A 152 -33.15 5.98 -0.58
N GLU A 153 -34.34 6.16 -1.15
CA GLU A 153 -34.51 6.56 -2.55
C GLU A 153 -33.98 7.97 -2.82
N LYS A 154 -34.25 8.95 -1.95
CA LYS A 154 -33.71 10.31 -2.08
C LYS A 154 -32.17 10.33 -2.05
N LYS A 155 -31.54 9.48 -1.22
CA LYS A 155 -30.07 9.39 -1.10
C LYS A 155 -29.42 8.67 -2.29
N LYS A 156 -30.05 7.61 -2.82
CA LYS A 156 -29.63 6.93 -4.06
C LYS A 156 -29.77 7.85 -5.28
N LYS A 157 -30.91 8.53 -5.42
CA LYS A 157 -31.18 9.50 -6.50
C LYS A 157 -30.21 10.68 -6.48
N LYS A 158 -29.74 11.11 -5.29
CA LYS A 158 -28.74 12.16 -5.16
C LYS A 158 -27.32 11.69 -5.55
N ASN A 159 -26.97 10.44 -5.28
CA ASN A 159 -25.67 9.87 -5.69
C ASN A 159 -25.64 9.56 -7.20
N GLU A 160 -26.73 9.01 -7.74
CA GLU A 160 -26.91 8.71 -9.16
C GLU A 160 -26.89 9.99 -10.02
N LYS A 161 -27.62 11.04 -9.61
CA LYS A 161 -27.58 12.35 -10.27
C LYS A 161 -26.18 12.99 -10.24
N LYS A 162 -25.37 12.71 -9.21
CA LYS A 162 -23.99 13.21 -9.11
C LYS A 162 -23.03 12.44 -10.02
N VAL A 163 -23.26 11.14 -10.21
CA VAL A 163 -22.50 10.28 -11.13
C VAL A 163 -22.83 10.63 -12.58
N GLU A 164 -24.11 10.84 -12.90
CA GLU A 164 -24.56 11.24 -14.24
C GLU A 164 -24.05 12.63 -14.63
N ALA A 165 -24.08 13.60 -13.71
CA ALA A 165 -23.50 14.93 -13.95
C ALA A 165 -21.97 14.86 -14.19
N LYS A 166 -21.26 13.96 -13.50
CA LYS A 166 -19.82 13.74 -13.72
C LYS A 166 -19.56 13.03 -15.05
N ALA A 167 -20.40 12.07 -15.44
CA ALA A 167 -20.32 11.40 -16.73
C ALA A 167 -20.63 12.35 -17.91
N ALA A 168 -21.62 13.22 -17.77
CA ALA A 168 -21.92 14.26 -18.78
C ALA A 168 -20.75 15.23 -18.94
N LYS A 169 -20.14 15.68 -17.83
CA LYS A 169 -18.94 16.52 -17.86
C LYS A 169 -17.74 15.80 -18.49
N ALA A 170 -17.58 14.49 -18.23
CA ALA A 170 -16.52 13.69 -18.86
C ALA A 170 -16.72 13.53 -20.38
N LYS A 171 -17.96 13.32 -20.84
CA LYS A 171 -18.30 13.26 -22.27
C LYS A 171 -18.04 14.62 -22.97
N GLU A 172 -18.38 15.73 -22.32
CA GLU A 172 -18.09 17.07 -22.85
C GLU A 172 -16.59 17.33 -22.97
N GLN A 173 -15.78 16.87 -22.00
CA GLN A 173 -14.32 16.94 -22.06
C GLN A 173 -13.75 16.09 -23.20
N MET A 174 -14.23 14.86 -23.38
CA MET A 174 -13.84 14.02 -24.53
C MET A 174 -14.20 14.66 -25.87
N HIS A 175 -15.36 15.30 -25.98
CA HIS A 175 -15.75 16.02 -27.20
C HIS A 175 -14.83 17.21 -27.49
N LYS A 176 -14.45 17.97 -26.45
CA LYS A 176 -13.47 19.08 -26.57
C LYS A 176 -12.09 18.57 -26.99
N GLN A 177 -11.62 17.46 -26.42
CA GLN A 177 -10.37 16.82 -26.82
C GLN A 177 -10.41 16.33 -28.28
N ALA A 178 -11.50 15.67 -28.69
CA ALA A 178 -11.67 15.22 -30.07
C ALA A 178 -11.72 16.41 -31.05
N THR A 179 -12.33 17.52 -30.65
CA THR A 179 -12.36 18.76 -31.44
C THR A 179 -10.96 19.37 -31.58
N TRP A 180 -10.19 19.41 -30.48
CA TRP A 180 -8.79 19.85 -30.49
C TRP A 180 -7.89 18.96 -31.36
N GLN A 181 -8.05 17.63 -31.28
CA GLN A 181 -7.33 16.68 -32.12
C GLN A 181 -7.64 16.88 -33.61
N LYS A 182 -8.90 17.16 -33.96
CA LYS A 182 -9.30 17.50 -35.34
C LYS A 182 -8.67 18.82 -35.81
N PHE A 183 -8.54 19.81 -34.93
CA PHE A 183 -7.86 21.07 -35.24
C PHE A 183 -6.35 20.86 -35.47
N ALA A 184 -5.68 20.09 -34.61
CA ALA A 184 -4.26 19.75 -34.75
C ALA A 184 -3.97 18.98 -36.06
N LYS A 185 -4.78 17.96 -36.38
CA LYS A 185 -4.61 17.22 -37.65
C LYS A 185 -4.89 18.08 -38.89
N LYS A 186 -5.79 19.06 -38.79
CA LYS A 186 -6.08 20.00 -39.89
C LYS A 186 -4.95 21.02 -40.09
N SER A 187 -4.24 21.41 -39.03
CA SER A 187 -3.06 22.29 -39.14
C SER A 187 -1.86 21.55 -39.74
N GLU A 188 -1.64 20.27 -39.40
CA GLU A 188 -0.62 19.43 -40.05
C GLU A 188 -0.87 19.31 -41.56
N LYS A 189 -2.11 19.06 -41.98
CA LYS A 189 -2.47 18.97 -43.42
C LYS A 189 -2.32 20.29 -44.18
N LYS A 190 -2.34 21.43 -43.47
CA LYS A 190 -2.09 22.77 -44.05
C LYS A 190 -0.63 23.23 -43.90
N GLY A 191 0.26 22.41 -43.36
CA GLY A 191 1.69 22.73 -43.18
C GLY A 191 1.96 23.77 -42.09
N VAL A 192 0.99 24.10 -41.25
CA VAL A 192 1.15 25.06 -40.15
C VAL A 192 1.40 24.29 -38.86
N HIS A 193 2.64 24.35 -38.36
CA HIS A 193 3.06 23.66 -37.14
C HIS A 193 2.57 24.41 -35.88
N ILE A 194 1.71 23.76 -35.08
CA ILE A 194 1.27 24.31 -33.78
C ILE A 194 2.34 23.97 -32.72
N ALA A 195 2.97 25.01 -32.16
CA ALA A 195 3.97 24.89 -31.11
C ALA A 195 3.44 24.05 -29.93
N GLY A 196 4.18 23.00 -29.56
CA GLY A 196 3.86 22.09 -28.44
C GLY A 196 3.19 20.76 -28.80
N THR A 197 2.75 20.55 -30.05
CA THR A 197 2.07 19.30 -30.45
C THR A 197 2.99 18.24 -31.08
N SER A 198 4.07 18.67 -31.76
CA SER A 198 4.98 17.78 -32.50
C SER A 198 6.18 17.27 -31.69
N GLY A 199 6.24 17.50 -30.37
CA GLY A 199 7.30 17.00 -29.48
C GLY A 199 8.73 17.46 -29.80
N THR A 200 8.92 18.28 -30.83
CA THR A 200 10.21 18.80 -31.25
C THR A 200 10.39 20.12 -30.54
N SER A 201 11.09 20.09 -29.40
CA SER A 201 11.39 21.29 -28.62
C SER A 201 12.15 22.29 -29.48
N ILE A 202 11.70 23.54 -29.51
CA ILE A 202 12.41 24.68 -30.12
C ILE A 202 13.81 24.89 -29.51
N PHE A 203 14.09 24.24 -28.38
CA PHE A 203 15.40 24.25 -27.69
C PHE A 203 16.18 22.94 -27.85
N LYS A 204 15.76 22.03 -28.74
CA LYS A 204 16.54 20.81 -28.99
C LYS A 204 17.82 21.17 -29.73
N THR A 205 18.96 20.94 -29.09
CA THR A 205 20.29 21.21 -29.66
C THR A 205 20.47 20.40 -30.95
N PRO A 206 20.78 21.03 -32.09
CA PRO A 206 21.11 20.30 -33.31
C PRO A 206 22.43 19.52 -33.11
N ASP A 207 22.55 18.32 -33.70
CA ASP A 207 23.71 17.41 -33.60
C ASP A 207 25.03 17.94 -34.25
N ASN A 208 25.09 19.25 -34.54
CA ASN A 208 26.28 19.90 -35.09
C ASN A 208 27.09 20.53 -33.94
N PRO A 209 28.34 20.09 -33.68
CA PRO A 209 29.13 20.52 -32.52
C PRO A 209 29.54 22.01 -32.51
N LEU A 210 29.21 22.80 -33.54
CA LEU A 210 29.35 24.27 -33.56
C LEU A 210 28.01 25.03 -33.64
N GLY A 211 26.87 24.36 -33.44
CA GLY A 211 25.54 24.98 -33.53
C GLY A 211 25.23 25.91 -32.36
N LYS A 212 25.40 27.22 -32.54
CA LYS A 212 24.93 28.25 -31.59
C LYS A 212 23.40 28.27 -31.55
N VAL A 213 22.82 27.90 -30.42
CA VAL A 213 21.40 28.11 -30.11
C VAL A 213 21.23 29.48 -29.43
N GLY A 214 20.50 30.38 -30.07
CA GLY A 214 20.15 31.69 -29.52
C GLY A 214 18.96 32.26 -30.26
N VAL A 215 17.93 32.67 -29.52
CA VAL A 215 16.82 33.47 -30.04
C VAL A 215 17.37 34.85 -30.34
N THR A 216 17.92 35.05 -31.54
CA THR A 216 18.31 36.38 -32.01
C THR A 216 17.03 37.08 -32.48
N GLY A 217 16.44 37.95 -31.65
CA GLY A 217 15.40 38.85 -32.13
C GLY A 217 14.42 39.46 -31.14
N SER A 218 14.43 39.08 -29.86
CA SER A 218 13.56 39.74 -28.87
C SER A 218 14.38 40.10 -27.64
N GLY A 219 14.78 41.36 -27.53
CA GLY A 219 15.66 41.92 -26.49
C GLY A 219 15.06 41.95 -25.08
N LYS A 220 14.37 40.89 -24.66
CA LYS A 220 13.94 40.68 -23.28
C LYS A 220 14.50 39.33 -22.83
N GLY A 221 15.44 39.36 -21.88
CA GLY A 221 15.97 38.16 -21.25
C GLY A 221 14.87 37.35 -20.54
N MET A 222 15.17 36.07 -20.25
CA MET A 222 14.32 35.14 -19.52
C MET A 222 13.82 35.78 -18.22
N THR A 223 12.50 35.90 -18.05
CA THR A 223 11.93 36.40 -16.79
C THR A 223 12.09 35.35 -15.70
N GLU A 224 12.78 35.67 -14.61
CA GLU A 224 12.92 34.75 -13.47
C GLU A 224 11.56 34.46 -12.83
N VAL A 225 11.29 33.17 -12.61
CA VAL A 225 10.06 32.71 -11.96
C VAL A 225 10.17 33.01 -10.47
N ALA A 226 9.48 34.05 -10.01
CA ALA A 226 9.36 34.31 -8.57
C ALA A 226 8.62 33.15 -7.89
N SER A 227 9.32 32.39 -7.05
CA SER A 227 8.71 31.35 -6.23
C SER A 227 7.69 31.97 -5.28
N ARG A 228 6.41 31.62 -5.42
CA ARG A 228 5.32 32.08 -4.54
C ARG A 228 5.64 31.71 -3.08
N GLY A 229 5.93 32.71 -2.25
CA GLY A 229 6.09 32.55 -0.81
C GLY A 229 4.78 32.11 -0.15
N LYS A 230 4.87 31.27 0.88
CA LYS A 230 3.73 30.84 1.70
C LYS A 230 3.21 32.05 2.50
N HIS A 231 1.90 32.32 2.43
CA HIS A 231 1.27 33.36 3.26
C HIS A 231 1.43 32.99 4.74
N LYS A 232 2.13 33.83 5.52
CA LYS A 232 2.07 33.80 6.98
C LYS A 232 0.91 34.69 7.42
N PHE A 233 -0.12 34.07 7.98
CA PHE A 233 -1.21 34.79 8.65
C PHE A 233 -0.67 35.27 10.00
N VAL A 234 -0.53 36.58 10.18
CA VAL A 234 -0.34 37.18 11.50
C VAL A 234 -1.74 37.56 11.99
N PRO A 235 -2.21 37.03 13.14
CA PRO A 235 -3.42 37.53 13.75
C PRO A 235 -3.20 39.01 14.08
N LYS A 236 -4.02 39.86 13.48
CA LYS A 236 -4.12 41.26 13.87
C LYS A 236 -4.95 41.27 15.14
N ASP A 237 -4.30 41.42 16.29
CA ASP A 237 -4.97 41.81 17.52
C ASP A 237 -5.63 43.16 17.27
N ASP A 238 -6.96 43.12 17.17
CA ASP A 238 -7.84 44.28 17.12
C ASP A 238 -8.10 44.69 18.57
N ASP A 239 -7.14 45.40 19.17
CA ASP A 239 -7.36 46.11 20.44
C ASP A 239 -8.24 47.32 20.16
N GLY A 240 -9.55 47.08 20.22
CA GLY A 240 -10.55 48.13 20.31
C GLY A 240 -10.53 48.79 21.69
N ALA A 241 -10.03 50.02 21.74
CA ALA A 241 -10.46 51.08 22.65
C ALA A 241 -10.00 52.44 22.12
#